data_AF-A0A099ZRD7-F1
#
_entry.id   AF-A0A099ZRD7-F1
#
_cell.length_a   1.000
_cell.length_b   1.000
_cell.length_c   1.000
_cell.angle_alpha   90.00
_cell.angle_beta   90.00
_cell.angle_gamma   90.00
#
_symmetry.space_group_name_H-M   'P 1'
#
loop_
_entity.id
_entity.type
_entity.pdbx_description
1 polymer ?
#
loop_
_entity_poly.entity_id
_entity_poly.type
_entity_poly.pdbx_seq_one_letter_code
_entity_poly.pdbx_strand_id
1 'polypeptide(L)'
;VGRALKDYRTFLQAVIKGFLPGSVICHGDVIFQHPAPSSQEVLEALAVSVGPDKALAGSGFQVDPYSLAVGENTLEPPPSDLGFPEYGVVIIVMCGLGIITIPIVLLVCLRNQRFGWQDMAALWDRRDPEAGTQTMEMENQGFW
;
A
#
# COMPACT_ATOMS: atom_id res chain seq x y z
N VAL A 1 36.95 -9.17 -0.02
CA VAL A 1 37.12 -9.73 -1.39
C VAL A 1 38.14 -10.87 -1.43
N GLY A 2 39.45 -10.65 -1.25
CA GLY A 2 40.43 -11.76 -1.36
C GLY A 2 40.20 -12.94 -0.39
N ARG A 3 39.67 -12.67 0.82
CA ARG A 3 39.23 -13.72 1.74
C ARG A 3 37.99 -14.47 1.29
N ALA A 4 37.05 -13.79 0.62
CA ALA A 4 35.82 -14.39 0.08
C ALA A 4 36.13 -15.40 -1.03
N LEU A 5 37.16 -15.10 -1.84
CA LEU A 5 37.53 -15.89 -3.01
C LEU A 5 38.72 -16.82 -2.74
N LYS A 6 39.16 -16.92 -1.48
CA LYS A 6 40.32 -17.73 -1.09
C LYS A 6 40.10 -19.22 -1.37
N ASP A 7 38.86 -19.68 -1.38
CA ASP A 7 38.51 -21.08 -1.60
C ASP A 7 38.72 -21.50 -3.07
N TYR A 8 38.79 -20.54 -4.00
CA TYR A 8 39.16 -20.80 -5.38
C TYR A 8 40.68 -20.92 -5.50
N ARG A 9 41.18 -22.14 -5.79
CA ARG A 9 42.61 -22.39 -6.03
C ARG A 9 43.19 -21.59 -7.20
N THR A 10 42.33 -21.17 -8.13
CA THR A 10 42.69 -20.37 -9.30
C THR A 10 42.69 -18.87 -9.02
N PHE A 11 42.24 -18.41 -7.85
CA PHE A 11 42.24 -16.99 -7.51
C PHE A 11 43.68 -16.48 -7.37
N LEU A 12 44.03 -15.45 -8.15
CA LEU A 12 45.34 -14.83 -8.10
C LEU A 12 45.28 -13.54 -7.27
N GLN A 13 44.41 -12.61 -7.66
CA GLN A 13 44.37 -11.29 -7.06
C GLN A 13 43.03 -10.58 -7.31
N ALA A 14 42.66 -9.69 -6.39
CA ALA A 14 41.62 -8.69 -6.61
C ALA A 14 42.25 -7.30 -6.58
N VAL A 15 41.93 -6.47 -7.57
CA VAL A 15 42.49 -5.12 -7.76
C VAL A 15 41.35 -4.11 -7.73
N ILE A 16 41.46 -3.08 -6.90
CA ILE A 16 40.50 -1.97 -6.87
C ILE A 16 40.98 -0.92 -7.87
N LYS A 17 40.19 -0.65 -8.91
CA LYS A 17 40.47 0.38 -9.93
C LYS A 17 40.17 1.78 -9.42
N GLY A 18 39.14 1.92 -8.60
CA GLY A 18 38.78 3.21 -8.02
C GLY A 18 37.44 3.18 -7.30
N PHE A 19 37.09 4.33 -6.75
CA PHE A 19 35.81 4.60 -6.11
C PHE A 19 35.03 5.61 -6.93
N LEU A 20 33.71 5.45 -7.01
CA LEU A 20 32.87 6.45 -7.66
C LEU A 20 32.86 7.76 -6.85
N PRO A 21 32.93 8.93 -7.49
CA PRO A 21 32.82 10.21 -6.80
C PRO A 21 31.50 10.32 -6.03
N GLY A 22 31.57 10.67 -4.74
CA GLY A 22 30.39 10.89 -3.91
C GLY A 22 29.69 9.61 -3.42
N SER A 23 30.24 8.42 -3.66
CA SER A 23 29.72 7.16 -3.11
C SER A 23 30.85 6.25 -2.62
N VAL A 24 30.50 5.23 -1.83
CA VAL A 24 31.43 4.17 -1.40
C VAL A 24 31.32 2.95 -2.33
N ILE A 25 30.99 3.19 -3.62
CA ILE A 25 30.96 2.14 -4.64
C ILE A 25 32.36 1.98 -5.19
N CYS A 26 32.90 0.77 -5.14
CA CYS A 26 34.21 0.44 -5.68
C CYS A 26 34.08 -0.34 -6.99
N HIS A 27 34.87 0.04 -7.99
CA HIS A 27 35.10 -0.79 -9.17
C HIS A 27 36.43 -1.50 -9.02
N GLY A 28 36.45 -2.79 -9.31
CA GLY A 28 37.65 -3.60 -9.26
C GLY A 28 37.57 -4.80 -10.19
N ASP A 29 38.74 -5.36 -10.47
CA ASP A 29 38.89 -6.58 -11.24
C ASP A 29 39.31 -7.72 -10.33
N VAL A 30 38.81 -8.91 -10.64
CA VAL A 30 39.18 -10.15 -9.97
C VAL A 30 39.84 -11.06 -11.00
N ILE A 31 41.07 -11.46 -10.73
CA ILE A 31 41.92 -12.19 -11.66
C ILE A 31 42.04 -13.64 -11.23
N PHE A 32 41.73 -14.55 -12.16
CA PHE A 32 41.82 -15.99 -11.96
C PHE A 32 42.76 -16.63 -12.98
N GLN A 33 43.46 -17.68 -12.58
CA GLN A 33 44.22 -18.57 -13.45
C GLN A 33 43.26 -19.50 -14.20
N HIS A 34 43.61 -19.91 -15.43
CA HIS A 34 42.80 -20.83 -16.20
C HIS A 34 42.77 -22.24 -15.53
N PRO A 35 41.60 -22.88 -15.39
CA PRO A 35 40.26 -22.44 -15.80
C PRO A 35 39.63 -21.41 -14.85
N ALA A 36 39.10 -20.32 -15.40
CA ALA A 36 38.45 -19.27 -14.63
C ALA A 36 36.98 -19.65 -14.32
N PRO A 37 36.51 -19.40 -13.08
CA PRO A 37 35.11 -19.59 -12.71
C PRO A 37 34.19 -18.62 -13.47
N SER A 38 32.91 -18.97 -13.57
CA SER A 38 31.92 -18.10 -14.19
C SER A 38 31.67 -16.84 -13.33
N SER A 39 31.25 -15.73 -13.95
CA SER A 39 30.93 -14.49 -13.22
C SER A 39 29.79 -14.70 -12.21
N GLN A 40 28.87 -15.62 -12.49
CA GLN A 40 27.78 -15.97 -11.57
C GLN A 40 28.30 -16.72 -10.34
N GLU A 41 29.17 -17.72 -10.52
CA GLU A 41 29.81 -18.43 -9.39
C GLU A 41 30.57 -17.47 -8.47
N VAL A 42 31.31 -16.52 -9.06
CA VAL A 42 32.05 -15.50 -8.30
C VAL A 42 31.10 -14.58 -7.53
N LEU A 43 29.98 -14.18 -8.15
CA LEU A 43 28.97 -13.35 -7.50
C LEU A 43 28.32 -14.08 -6.32
N GLU A 44 27.93 -15.34 -6.51
CA GLU A 44 27.34 -16.18 -5.47
C GLU A 44 28.32 -16.39 -4.30
N ALA A 45 29.59 -16.69 -4.60
CA ALA A 45 30.62 -16.84 -3.58
C ALA A 45 30.84 -15.53 -2.78
N LEU A 46 30.83 -14.38 -3.46
CA LEU A 46 30.92 -13.08 -2.80
C LEU A 46 29.69 -12.82 -1.91
N ALA A 47 28.49 -13.13 -2.38
CA ALA A 47 27.25 -12.97 -1.63
C ALA A 47 27.19 -13.88 -0.41
N VAL A 48 27.59 -15.15 -0.54
CA VAL A 48 27.70 -16.10 0.58
C VAL A 48 28.74 -15.63 1.60
N SER A 49 29.81 -14.98 1.14
CA SER A 49 30.82 -14.41 2.04
C SER A 49 30.33 -13.19 2.83
N VAL A 50 29.21 -12.57 2.44
CA VAL A 50 28.58 -11.53 3.24
C VAL A 50 27.89 -12.20 4.42
N GLY A 51 28.48 -12.02 5.60
CA GLY A 51 27.96 -12.60 6.82
C GLY A 51 26.59 -12.04 7.23
N PRO A 52 25.95 -12.61 8.27
CA PRO A 52 24.69 -12.11 8.82
C PRO A 52 24.81 -10.68 9.38
N ASP A 53 26.03 -10.25 9.69
CA ASP A 53 26.41 -8.90 10.11
C ASP A 53 26.60 -7.92 8.93
N LYS A 54 26.26 -8.35 7.71
CA LYS A 54 26.47 -7.62 6.44
C LYS A 54 27.94 -7.34 6.14
N ALA A 55 28.87 -7.93 6.88
CA ALA A 55 30.29 -7.76 6.67
C ALA A 55 30.79 -8.62 5.52
N LEU A 56 31.50 -8.02 4.57
CA LEU A 56 32.12 -8.78 3.48
C LEU A 56 33.29 -9.62 4.01
N ALA A 57 33.16 -10.95 3.94
CA ALA A 57 34.17 -11.93 4.35
C ALA A 57 34.76 -11.69 5.75
N GLY A 58 33.90 -11.32 6.71
CA GLY A 58 34.29 -11.03 8.10
C GLY A 58 35.23 -9.82 8.25
N SER A 59 35.18 -8.88 7.31
CA SER A 59 35.89 -7.59 7.41
C SER A 59 35.04 -6.53 8.10
N GLY A 60 35.63 -5.36 8.43
CA GLY A 60 34.85 -4.23 8.94
C GLY A 60 33.99 -3.51 7.88
N PHE A 61 33.97 -3.99 6.64
CA PHE A 61 33.28 -3.34 5.53
C PHE A 61 31.89 -3.96 5.34
N GLN A 62 30.86 -3.19 5.68
CA GLN A 62 29.47 -3.60 5.50
C GLN A 62 29.03 -3.34 4.06
N VAL A 63 28.49 -4.36 3.41
CA VAL A 63 28.04 -4.29 2.03
C VAL A 63 26.66 -4.93 1.94
N ASP A 64 25.79 -4.30 1.16
CA ASP A 64 24.52 -4.90 0.79
C ASP A 64 24.76 -5.99 -0.28
N PRO A 65 24.37 -7.26 -0.04
CA PRO A 65 24.58 -8.35 -1.00
C PRO A 65 23.97 -8.09 -2.38
N TYR A 66 22.81 -7.41 -2.42
CA TYR A 66 22.10 -7.12 -3.67
C TYR A 66 22.73 -5.98 -4.47
N SER A 67 23.61 -5.20 -3.85
CA SER A 67 24.39 -4.16 -4.53
C SER A 67 25.67 -4.72 -5.17
N LEU A 68 25.96 -6.02 -5.04
CA LEU A 68 27.10 -6.67 -5.66
C LEU A 68 26.82 -6.98 -7.14
N ALA A 69 27.77 -6.60 -8.00
CA ALA A 69 27.73 -6.88 -9.43
C ALA A 69 29.07 -7.48 -9.88
N VAL A 70 29.03 -8.52 -10.70
CA VAL A 70 30.21 -9.14 -11.31
C VAL A 70 29.97 -9.29 -12.81
N GLY A 71 30.67 -8.48 -13.62
CA GLY A 71 30.40 -8.40 -15.06
C GLY A 71 29.00 -7.84 -15.33
N GLU A 72 28.17 -8.60 -16.06
CA GLU A 72 26.76 -8.27 -16.30
C GLU A 72 25.80 -8.92 -15.29
N ASN A 73 26.33 -9.68 -14.33
CA ASN A 73 25.53 -10.44 -13.37
C ASN A 73 25.31 -9.64 -12.08
N THR A 74 24.06 -9.55 -11.65
CA THR A 74 23.63 -8.93 -10.39
C THR A 74 22.66 -9.86 -9.67
N LEU A 75 22.64 -9.82 -8.33
CA LEU A 75 21.62 -10.55 -7.57
C LEU A 75 20.29 -9.82 -7.66
N GLU A 76 19.22 -10.57 -7.93
CA GLU A 76 17.88 -10.01 -7.94
C GLU A 76 17.42 -9.78 -6.48
N PRO A 77 17.05 -8.55 -6.10
CA PRO A 77 16.56 -8.28 -4.77
C PRO A 77 15.21 -8.98 -4.56
N PRO A 78 14.93 -9.51 -3.36
CA PRO A 78 13.61 -10.04 -3.06
C PRO A 78 12.57 -8.93 -3.26
N PRO A 79 11.36 -9.27 -3.74
CA PRO A 79 10.28 -8.32 -3.85
C PRO A 79 10.11 -7.62 -2.50
N SER A 80 10.19 -6.29 -2.53
CA SER A 80 10.04 -5.48 -1.33
C SER A 80 8.57 -5.47 -0.91
N ASP A 81 8.14 -6.44 -0.10
CA ASP A 81 6.78 -6.53 0.45
C ASP A 81 6.51 -5.49 1.56
N LEU A 82 7.11 -4.30 1.46
CA LEU A 82 6.98 -3.20 2.42
C LEU A 82 6.32 -1.97 1.81
N GLY A 83 5.31 -2.20 0.96
CA GLY A 83 4.32 -1.20 0.62
C GLY A 83 3.09 -1.40 1.50
N PHE A 84 2.54 -0.31 2.06
CA PHE A 84 1.16 -0.30 2.57
C PHE A 84 0.28 -1.08 1.58
N PRO A 85 -0.63 -1.96 2.05
CA PRO A 85 -1.49 -2.73 1.15
C PRO A 85 -2.08 -1.77 0.12
N GLU A 86 -1.99 -2.11 -1.16
CA GLU A 86 -2.38 -1.23 -2.28
C GLU A 86 -3.82 -0.68 -2.10
N TYR A 87 -4.65 -1.45 -1.38
CA TYR A 87 -6.03 -1.14 -1.02
C TYR A 87 -6.21 -0.26 0.24
N GLY A 88 -5.16 -0.06 1.04
CA GLY A 88 -5.21 0.70 2.29
C GLY A 88 -5.67 2.13 2.08
N VAL A 89 -5.21 2.78 1.00
CA VAL A 89 -5.64 4.13 0.61
C VAL A 89 -7.13 4.14 0.25
N VAL A 90 -7.59 3.14 -0.50
CA VAL A 90 -9.00 3.01 -0.91
C VAL A 90 -9.92 2.86 0.31
N ILE A 91 -9.52 2.02 1.28
CA ILE A 91 -10.28 1.80 2.52
C ILE A 91 -10.37 3.11 3.33
N ILE A 92 -9.25 3.83 3.51
CA ILE A 92 -9.22 5.09 4.24
C ILE A 92 -10.13 6.14 3.58
N VAL A 93 -10.08 6.27 2.26
CA VAL A 93 -10.91 7.22 1.50
C VAL A 93 -12.40 6.85 1.60
N MET A 94 -12.75 5.58 1.40
CA MET A 94 -14.13 5.11 1.49
C MET A 94 -14.72 5.30 2.89
N CYS A 95 -13.95 4.95 3.93
CA CYS A 95 -14.36 5.16 5.31
C CYS A 95 -14.51 6.66 5.64
N GLY A 96 -13.56 7.50 5.24
CA GLY A 96 -13.62 8.95 5.47
C GLY A 96 -14.82 9.60 4.78
N LEU A 97 -15.09 9.24 3.53
CA LEU A 97 -16.23 9.76 2.78
C LEU A 97 -17.55 9.29 3.41
N GLY A 98 -17.64 8.03 3.83
CA GLY A 98 -18.80 7.50 4.54
C GLY A 98 -19.09 8.24 5.84
N ILE A 99 -18.06 8.45 6.68
CA ILE A 99 -18.19 9.14 7.97
C ILE A 99 -18.65 10.59 7.79
N ILE A 100 -18.30 11.26 6.69
CA ILE A 100 -18.74 12.64 6.41
C ILE A 100 -20.15 12.66 5.79
N THR A 101 -20.43 11.78 4.84
CA THR A 101 -21.68 11.81 4.07
C THR A 101 -22.87 11.29 4.85
N ILE A 102 -22.72 10.22 5.65
CA ILE A 102 -23.78 9.64 6.48
C ILE A 102 -24.42 10.67 7.42
N PRO A 103 -23.68 11.44 8.25
CA PRO A 103 -24.29 12.41 9.15
C PRO A 103 -24.91 13.59 8.39
N ILE A 104 -24.35 14.01 7.26
CA ILE A 104 -24.93 15.07 6.43
C ILE A 104 -26.29 14.62 5.87
N VAL A 105 -26.36 13.42 5.29
CA VAL A 105 -27.61 12.85 4.77
C VAL A 105 -28.62 12.68 5.90
N LEU A 106 -28.21 12.11 7.03
CA LEU A 106 -29.08 11.95 8.20
C LEU A 106 -29.63 13.30 8.68
N LEU A 107 -28.79 14.34 8.75
CA LEU A 107 -29.21 15.68 9.16
C LEU A 107 -30.19 16.30 8.16
N VAL A 108 -29.94 16.16 6.86
CA VAL A 108 -30.84 16.65 5.79
C VAL A 108 -32.17 15.90 5.82
N CYS A 109 -32.16 14.57 5.94
CA CYS A 109 -33.36 13.75 6.05
C CYS A 109 -34.19 14.11 7.28
N LEU A 110 -33.55 14.24 8.46
CA LEU A 110 -34.25 14.63 9.68
C LEU A 110 -34.84 16.04 9.58
N ARG A 111 -34.12 16.97 8.95
CA ARG A 111 -34.61 18.34 8.75
C ARG A 111 -35.81 18.37 7.80
N ASN A 112 -35.77 17.61 6.70
CA ASN A 112 -36.89 17.54 5.76
C ASN A 112 -38.09 16.78 6.35
N GLN A 113 -37.84 15.75 7.15
CA GLN A 113 -38.90 15.03 7.86
C GLN A 113 -39.56 15.92 8.92
N ARG A 114 -38.80 16.70 9.71
CA ARG A 114 -39.38 17.67 10.65
C ARG A 114 -40.18 18.74 9.92
N PHE A 115 -39.70 19.22 8.78
CA PHE A 115 -40.42 20.21 7.97
C PHE A 115 -41.71 19.64 7.37
N GLY A 116 -41.67 18.42 6.82
CA GLY A 116 -42.85 17.72 6.33
C GLY A 116 -43.84 17.36 7.45
N TRP A 117 -43.38 17.12 8.67
CA TRP A 117 -44.26 16.92 9.83
C TRP A 117 -44.93 18.23 10.26
N GLN A 118 -44.22 19.36 10.18
CA GLN A 118 -44.81 20.68 10.43
C GLN A 118 -45.85 21.05 9.36
N ASP A 119 -45.58 20.74 8.10
CA ASP A 119 -46.49 21.00 6.97
C ASP A 119 -47.73 20.10 7.02
N MET A 120 -47.57 18.82 7.38
CA MET A 120 -48.69 17.89 7.60
C MET A 120 -49.51 18.25 8.85
N ALA A 121 -48.88 18.72 9.92
CA ALA A 121 -49.60 19.23 11.09
C ALA A 121 -50.42 20.50 10.74
N ALA A 122 -49.87 21.40 9.93
CA ALA A 122 -50.58 22.59 9.46
C ALA A 122 -51.73 22.27 8.49
N LEU A 123 -51.59 21.23 7.66
CA LEU A 123 -52.66 20.74 6.78
C LEU A 123 -53.77 20.00 7.55
N TRP A 124 -53.43 19.28 8.63
CA TRP A 124 -54.41 18.61 9.50
C TRP A 124 -55.24 19.62 10.30
N ASP A 125 -54.59 20.64 10.89
CA ASP A 125 -55.27 21.73 11.63
C ASP A 125 -56.32 22.46 10.76
N ARG A 126 -56.06 22.57 9.45
CA ARG A 126 -56.98 23.20 8.50
C ARG A 126 -58.14 22.30 8.05
N ARG A 127 -58.09 20.98 8.25
CA ARG A 127 -59.10 20.05 7.74
C ARG A 127 -60.24 19.76 8.73
N ASP A 128 -60.09 20.12 10.00
CA ASP A 128 -61.07 19.78 11.06
C ASP A 128 -61.96 20.93 11.62
N PRO A 129 -62.51 21.87 10.80
CA PRO A 129 -63.69 22.62 11.26
C PRO A 129 -64.98 22.41 10.44
N GLU A 130 -65.00 21.56 9.40
CA GLU A 130 -66.11 21.57 8.42
C GLU A 130 -66.90 20.26 8.27
N ALA A 131 -66.64 19.23 9.08
CA ALA A 131 -67.37 17.96 9.05
C ALA A 131 -68.52 17.85 10.08
N GLY A 132 -69.12 18.98 10.48
CA GLY A 132 -70.06 19.06 11.62
C GLY A 132 -71.48 19.53 11.34
N THR A 133 -71.84 19.86 10.10
CA THR A 133 -73.17 20.43 9.77
C THR A 133 -73.51 20.19 8.31
N GLN A 134 -74.75 19.75 8.03
CA GLN A 134 -75.31 19.33 6.74
C GLN A 134 -74.97 17.86 6.43
N THR A 135 -75.87 16.87 6.55
CA THR A 135 -77.25 16.82 6.09
C THR A 135 -78.05 15.82 6.95
N MET A 136 -78.69 16.32 8.00
CA MET A 136 -79.78 15.64 8.67
C MET A 136 -81.07 16.12 8.01
N GLU A 137 -81.34 15.64 6.80
CA GLU A 137 -82.62 15.85 6.11
C GLU A 137 -83.27 14.47 6.03
N MET A 138 -84.26 14.26 6.90
CA MET A 138 -85.19 13.14 6.85
C MET A 138 -85.99 13.19 5.56
N GLU A 139 -85.94 12.12 4.79
CA GLU A 139 -86.90 11.83 3.72
C GLU A 139 -87.49 10.45 4.00
N ASN A 140 -88.76 10.45 4.37
CA ASN A 140 -89.60 9.32 4.73
C ASN A 140 -90.81 9.36 3.80
N GLN A 141 -90.98 8.34 2.96
CA GLN A 141 -92.18 7.91 2.19
C GLN A 141 -91.66 6.98 1.07
N GLY A 142 -92.13 5.78 0.76
CA GLY A 142 -93.29 4.94 1.11
C GLY A 142 -93.43 3.89 -0.03
N PHE A 143 -94.09 2.76 0.25
CA PHE A 143 -94.51 1.68 -0.70
C PHE A 143 -93.39 0.77 -1.22
N TRP A 144 -93.33 -0.55 -0.95
CA TRP A 144 -94.36 -1.59 -0.84
C TRP A 144 -94.10 -2.58 0.31
#